data_AF-A0AA39C2P2-F1
#
_entry.id   AF-A0AA39C2P2-F1
#
_cell.length_a   1.000
_cell.length_b   1.000
_cell.length_c   1.000
_cell.angle_alpha   90.00
_cell.angle_beta   90.00
_cell.angle_gamma   90.00
#
_symmetry.space_group_name_H-M   'P 1'
#
loop_
_entity.id
_entity.type
_entity.pdbx_description
1 polymer ?
#
loop_
_entity_poly.entity_id
_entity_poly.type
_entity_poly.pdbx_seq_one_letter_code
_entity_poly.pdbx_strand_id
1 'polypeptide(L)'
;MQMITRDQESTAYVPPKVNWLPAEKGKGFDIWGTFSRKNGQISMDMTFTNKAMQPMGGFAIQLNKNSFGLTPAAPLQVPAPLGPGASVEVSIILSTTGAVQRMDPLNNLQVAIKNNIDVFHFACIVPMNVYFMEDGQLDMRVFLST
;
A
#
# COMPACT_ATOMS: atom_id res chain seq x y z
N MET A 1 -12.03 -42.80 7.39
CA MET A 1 -11.43 -41.77 8.27
C MET A 1 -10.95 -40.65 7.38
N GLN A 2 -11.80 -39.64 7.15
CA GLN A 2 -11.53 -38.55 6.20
C GLN A 2 -10.78 -37.46 6.97
N MET A 3 -9.52 -37.21 6.62
CA MET A 3 -8.72 -36.14 7.20
C MET A 3 -9.31 -34.80 6.76
N ILE A 4 -9.76 -34.00 7.73
CA ILE A 4 -10.12 -32.60 7.51
C ILE A 4 -8.80 -31.82 7.49
N THR A 5 -8.31 -31.45 6.31
CA THR A 5 -7.35 -30.36 6.18
C THR A 5 -8.05 -29.07 6.57
N ARG A 6 -7.78 -28.58 7.79
CA ARG A 6 -8.04 -27.18 8.13
C ARG A 6 -6.92 -26.34 7.50
N ASP A 7 -7.11 -25.94 6.25
CA ASP A 7 -6.41 -24.76 5.73
C ASP A 7 -7.07 -23.55 6.38
N GLN A 8 -6.73 -23.29 7.64
CA GLN A 8 -7.09 -22.06 8.30
C GLN A 8 -6.18 -20.98 7.72
N GLU A 9 -6.59 -20.37 6.60
CA GLU A 9 -5.94 -19.17 6.07
C GLU A 9 -5.82 -18.16 7.22
N SER A 10 -4.61 -17.99 7.74
CA SER A 10 -4.33 -16.99 8.75
C SER A 10 -4.45 -15.63 8.07
N THR A 11 -5.60 -14.97 8.22
CA THR A 11 -5.78 -13.61 7.73
C THR A 11 -4.86 -12.70 8.53
N ALA A 12 -3.80 -12.18 7.89
CA ALA A 12 -2.93 -11.19 8.50
C ALA A 12 -3.75 -9.95 8.91
N TYR A 13 -3.37 -9.33 10.03
CA TYR A 13 -4.02 -8.10 10.48
C TYR A 13 -3.88 -6.98 9.44
N VAL A 14 -5.00 -6.34 9.10
CA VAL A 14 -5.08 -5.17 8.21
C VAL A 14 -5.62 -3.99 9.02
N PRO A 15 -4.85 -2.90 9.20
CA PRO A 15 -5.36 -1.70 9.86
C PRO A 15 -6.49 -1.07 9.04
N PRO A 16 -7.43 -0.35 9.68
CA PRO A 16 -8.39 0.48 8.97
C PRO A 16 -7.68 1.49 8.06
N LYS A 17 -8.33 1.87 6.96
CA LYS A 17 -7.81 2.93 6.10
C LYS A 17 -7.73 4.25 6.87
N VAL A 18 -6.66 4.99 6.64
CA VAL A 18 -6.44 6.34 7.17
C VAL A 18 -6.33 7.33 6.02
N ASN A 19 -6.67 8.60 6.26
CA ASN A 19 -6.57 9.63 5.23
C ASN A 19 -5.10 10.02 5.01
N TRP A 20 -4.53 9.59 3.88
CA TRP A 20 -3.15 9.89 3.49
C TRP A 20 -3.03 11.21 2.74
N LEU A 21 -4.03 11.57 1.95
CA LEU A 21 -4.10 12.84 1.24
C LEU A 21 -5.50 13.43 1.41
N PRO A 22 -5.69 14.33 2.39
CA PRO A 22 -6.95 15.05 2.54
C PRO A 22 -7.25 15.91 1.32
N ALA A 23 -8.52 15.94 0.91
CA ALA A 23 -8.98 16.69 -0.25
C ALA A 23 -8.52 18.15 -0.30
N GLU A 24 -8.40 18.82 0.85
CA GLU A 24 -7.95 20.21 0.95
C GLU A 24 -6.50 20.38 0.47
N LYS A 25 -5.66 19.35 0.65
CA LYS A 25 -4.28 19.29 0.16
C LYS A 25 -4.18 18.68 -1.24
N GLY A 26 -5.15 17.86 -1.63
CA GLY A 26 -5.21 17.19 -2.93
C GLY A 26 -6.00 17.94 -4.02
N LYS A 27 -6.35 19.22 -3.82
CA LYS A 27 -7.18 20.00 -4.77
C LYS A 27 -8.51 19.29 -5.10
N GLY A 28 -9.13 18.71 -4.08
CA GLY A 28 -10.34 17.89 -4.19
C GLY A 28 -10.08 16.40 -4.35
N PHE A 29 -8.85 15.95 -4.61
CA PHE A 29 -8.51 14.53 -4.61
C PHE A 29 -8.26 14.03 -3.18
N ASP A 30 -9.11 13.13 -2.70
CA ASP A 30 -9.04 12.54 -1.35
C ASP A 30 -8.57 11.09 -1.45
N ILE A 31 -7.52 10.72 -0.69
CA ILE A 31 -6.96 9.37 -0.68
C ILE A 31 -6.98 8.81 0.74
N TRP A 32 -7.74 7.75 0.92
CA TRP A 32 -7.70 6.91 2.11
C TRP A 32 -6.96 5.63 1.78
N GLY A 33 -6.09 5.15 2.68
CA GLY A 33 -5.34 3.94 2.38
C GLY A 33 -4.92 3.12 3.59
N THR A 34 -4.62 1.86 3.31
CA THR A 34 -4.04 0.88 4.24
C THR A 34 -3.07 -0.04 3.49
N PHE A 35 -2.40 -0.91 4.23
CA PHE A 35 -1.55 -1.96 3.67
C PHE A 35 -2.04 -3.32 4.15
N SER A 36 -2.00 -4.28 3.25
CA SER A 36 -2.35 -5.67 3.54
C SER A 36 -1.24 -6.60 3.06
N ARG A 37 -1.17 -7.79 3.68
CA ARG A 37 -0.36 -8.91 3.19
C ARG A 37 -1.28 -10.11 3.04
N LYS A 38 -1.33 -10.70 1.84
CA LYS A 38 -2.07 -11.93 1.57
C LYS A 38 -1.24 -12.83 0.67
N ASN A 39 -1.08 -14.10 1.03
CA ASN A 39 -0.38 -15.11 0.23
C ASN A 39 1.03 -14.66 -0.22
N GLY A 40 1.84 -14.12 0.69
CA GLY A 40 3.18 -13.63 0.35
C GLY A 40 3.24 -12.24 -0.29
N GLN A 41 2.10 -11.66 -0.65
CA GLN A 41 2.01 -10.46 -1.45
C GLN A 41 1.60 -9.25 -0.61
N ILE A 42 2.40 -8.18 -0.71
CA ILE A 42 2.09 -6.90 -0.07
C ILE A 42 1.24 -6.08 -1.04
N SER A 43 0.13 -5.52 -0.55
CA SER A 43 -0.71 -4.61 -1.30
C SER A 43 -0.85 -3.27 -0.57
N MET A 44 -0.89 -2.19 -1.36
CA MET A 44 -1.33 -0.88 -0.92
C MET A 44 -2.76 -0.69 -1.41
N ASP A 45 -3.71 -0.71 -0.47
CA ASP A 45 -5.14 -0.65 -0.74
C ASP A 45 -5.67 0.75 -0.44
N MET A 46 -6.30 1.37 -1.44
CA MET A 46 -6.69 2.78 -1.43
C MET A 46 -8.15 2.98 -1.83
N THR A 47 -8.77 4.01 -1.29
CA THR A 47 -10.02 4.59 -1.80
C THR A 47 -9.70 5.96 -2.36
N PHE A 48 -9.92 6.14 -3.66
CA PHE A 48 -9.77 7.42 -4.34
C PHE A 48 -11.13 8.08 -4.45
N THR A 49 -11.25 9.32 -3.98
CA THR A 49 -12.51 10.09 -4.08
C THR A 49 -12.24 11.43 -4.75
N ASN A 50 -13.01 11.75 -5.79
CA ASN A 50 -12.96 13.05 -6.43
C ASN A 50 -14.01 13.98 -5.78
N LYS A 51 -13.55 14.87 -4.90
CA LYS A 51 -14.36 15.96 -4.31
C LYS A 51 -14.24 17.28 -5.08
N ALA A 52 -13.56 17.30 -6.23
CA ALA A 52 -13.50 18.46 -7.11
C ALA A 52 -14.70 18.49 -8.07
N MET A 53 -14.84 19.62 -8.79
CA MET A 53 -15.90 19.82 -9.78
C MET A 53 -15.52 19.37 -11.20
N GLN A 54 -14.30 18.85 -11.40
CA GLN A 54 -13.79 18.43 -12.70
C GLN A 54 -13.41 16.94 -12.68
N PRO A 55 -13.54 16.19 -13.79
CA PRO A 55 -13.13 14.79 -13.85
C PRO A 55 -11.61 14.61 -13.65
N MET A 56 -11.23 13.56 -12.91
CA MET A 56 -9.83 13.20 -12.67
C MET A 56 -9.45 11.94 -13.45
N GLY A 57 -8.29 11.94 -14.11
CA GLY A 57 -7.79 10.80 -14.88
C GLY A 57 -6.27 10.85 -15.03
N GLY A 58 -5.70 9.95 -15.84
CA GLY A 58 -4.26 9.90 -16.07
C GLY A 58 -3.45 9.57 -14.81
N PHE A 59 -4.03 8.74 -13.93
CA PHE A 59 -3.43 8.41 -12.65
C PHE A 59 -2.12 7.64 -12.82
N ALA A 60 -1.10 8.00 -12.05
CA ALA A 60 0.07 7.15 -11.86
C ALA A 60 0.65 7.36 -10.46
N ILE A 61 1.41 6.38 -9.99
CA ILE A 61 2.05 6.39 -8.68
C ILE A 61 3.55 6.17 -8.82
N GLN A 62 4.30 6.83 -7.94
CA GLN A 62 5.71 6.58 -7.73
C GLN A 62 5.98 6.54 -6.22
N LEU A 63 6.80 5.58 -5.81
CA LEU A 63 7.32 5.49 -4.45
C LEU A 63 8.77 5.97 -4.46
N ASN A 64 9.15 6.79 -3.48
CA ASN A 64 10.56 7.11 -3.27
C ASN A 64 11.30 5.87 -2.72
N LYS A 65 12.64 5.91 -2.83
CA LYS A 65 13.51 4.94 -2.14
C LYS A 65 13.14 4.90 -0.66
N ASN A 66 13.11 3.71 -0.08
CA ASN A 66 12.67 3.50 1.29
C ASN A 66 13.43 2.35 1.94
N SER A 67 13.27 2.17 3.26
CA SER A 67 14.13 1.27 4.04
C SER A 67 14.01 -0.20 3.65
N PHE A 68 12.89 -0.59 3.03
CA PHE A 68 12.57 -1.98 2.70
C PHE A 68 12.46 -2.25 1.20
N GLY A 69 12.90 -1.29 0.37
CA GLY A 69 12.88 -1.43 -1.09
C GLY A 69 11.47 -1.59 -1.68
N LEU A 70 10.43 -1.05 -1.02
CA LEU A 70 9.07 -1.11 -1.56
C LEU A 70 8.99 -0.38 -2.90
N THR A 71 8.44 -1.05 -3.90
CA THR A 71 8.18 -0.49 -5.23
C THR A 71 6.90 -1.11 -5.80
N PRO A 72 6.14 -0.38 -6.64
CA PRO A 72 5.03 -0.97 -7.38
C PRO A 72 5.51 -2.15 -8.24
N ALA A 73 4.84 -3.30 -8.14
CA ALA A 73 5.12 -4.47 -8.98
C ALA A 73 4.41 -4.40 -10.34
N ALA A 74 3.40 -3.53 -10.46
CA ALA A 74 2.67 -3.25 -11.69
C ALA A 74 2.26 -1.77 -11.75
N PRO A 75 1.94 -1.20 -12.93
CA PRO A 75 1.38 0.14 -13.04
C PRO A 75 0.04 0.26 -12.30
N LEU A 76 -0.21 1.41 -11.68
CA LEU A 76 -1.48 1.73 -11.02
C LEU A 76 -2.64 1.67 -12.04
N GLN A 77 -3.65 0.86 -11.74
CA GLN A 77 -4.86 0.75 -12.55
C GLN A 77 -6.02 1.43 -11.82
N VAL A 78 -6.55 2.49 -12.40
CA VAL A 78 -7.71 3.22 -11.86
C VAL A 78 -8.77 3.32 -12.97
N PRO A 79 -10.03 2.91 -12.72
CA PRO A 79 -11.13 3.23 -13.62
C PRO A 79 -11.23 4.75 -13.81
N ALA A 80 -11.03 5.21 -15.04
CA ALA A 80 -10.92 6.63 -15.37
C ALA A 80 -11.84 7.03 -16.54
N PRO A 81 -12.29 8.30 -16.58
CA PRO A 81 -12.07 9.33 -15.57
C PRO A 81 -12.99 9.14 -14.34
N LEU A 82 -12.47 9.47 -13.15
CA LEU A 82 -13.23 9.56 -11.91
C LEU A 82 -14.01 10.88 -11.92
N GLY A 83 -15.33 10.81 -12.08
CA GLY A 83 -16.22 11.98 -12.12
C GLY A 83 -16.35 12.71 -10.77
N PRO A 84 -16.85 13.96 -10.74
CA PRO A 84 -17.13 14.69 -9.50
C PRO A 84 -18.03 13.90 -8.53
N GLY A 85 -17.64 13.84 -7.26
CA GLY A 85 -18.31 13.10 -6.20
C GLY A 85 -18.10 11.57 -6.21
N ALA A 86 -17.48 11.02 -7.26
CA ALA A 86 -17.28 9.59 -7.39
C ALA A 86 -16.14 9.08 -6.48
N SER A 87 -16.27 7.82 -6.05
CA SER A 87 -15.28 7.11 -5.24
C SER A 87 -14.99 5.74 -5.83
N VAL A 88 -13.74 5.29 -5.78
CA VAL A 88 -13.30 4.00 -6.32
C VAL A 88 -12.26 3.34 -5.42
N GLU A 89 -12.41 2.03 -5.27
CA GLU A 89 -11.45 1.15 -4.60
C GLU A 89 -10.33 0.77 -5.58
N VAL A 90 -9.09 0.95 -5.15
CA VAL A 90 -7.89 0.69 -5.96
C VAL A 90 -6.89 -0.07 -5.10
N SER A 91 -6.30 -1.13 -5.65
CA SER A 91 -5.23 -1.87 -5.00
C SER A 91 -4.03 -1.95 -5.93
N ILE A 92 -2.83 -1.77 -5.37
CA ILE A 92 -1.58 -1.97 -6.09
C ILE A 92 -0.68 -2.94 -5.34
N ILE A 93 -0.21 -3.94 -6.06
CA ILE A 93 0.74 -4.92 -5.56
C ILE A 93 2.12 -4.27 -5.45
N LEU A 94 2.79 -4.50 -4.33
CA LEU A 94 4.13 -4.03 -4.06
C LEU A 94 5.12 -5.21 -3.98
N SER A 95 6.36 -4.98 -4.44
CA SER A 95 7.50 -5.85 -4.17
C SER A 95 8.52 -5.12 -3.30
N THR A 96 9.45 -5.86 -2.69
CA THR A 96 10.57 -5.34 -1.86
C THR A 96 11.90 -5.32 -2.63
N THR A 97 11.84 -5.34 -3.97
CA THR A 97 13.01 -5.42 -4.87
C THR A 97 13.49 -4.05 -5.37
N GLY A 98 12.86 -2.98 -4.91
CA GLY A 98 13.20 -1.60 -5.27
C GLY A 98 14.47 -1.09 -4.59
N ALA A 99 14.86 0.13 -4.95
CA ALA A 99 16.04 0.77 -4.38
C ALA A 99 15.86 1.10 -2.89
N VAL A 100 16.85 0.73 -2.09
CA VAL A 100 16.83 0.90 -0.63
C VAL A 100 17.47 2.22 -0.22
N GLN A 101 16.79 2.95 0.66
CA GLN A 101 17.34 4.10 1.38
C GLN A 101 16.73 4.11 2.78
N ARG A 102 17.57 4.12 3.81
CA ARG A 102 17.10 4.20 5.19
C ARG A 102 16.30 5.47 5.41
N MET A 103 15.09 5.31 5.95
CA MET A 103 14.20 6.39 6.33
C MET A 103 14.18 6.58 7.85
N ASP A 104 13.71 7.76 8.28
CA ASP A 104 13.36 8.05 9.67
C ASP A 104 11.96 8.71 9.69
N PRO A 105 10.93 8.07 10.30
CA PRO A 105 10.96 6.74 10.90
C PRO A 105 11.23 5.62 9.88
N LEU A 106 11.70 4.47 10.37
CA LEU A 106 12.20 3.37 9.52
C LEU A 106 11.15 2.88 8.50
N ASN A 107 9.88 2.86 8.89
CA ASN A 107 8.76 2.39 8.07
C ASN A 107 7.99 3.53 7.37
N ASN A 108 8.58 4.73 7.28
CA ASN A 108 8.03 5.82 6.51
C ASN A 108 8.15 5.54 5.00
N LEU A 109 7.06 5.75 4.27
CA LEU A 109 7.00 5.64 2.82
C LEU A 109 6.54 6.97 2.23
N GLN A 110 7.38 7.59 1.40
CA GLN A 110 7.02 8.78 0.65
C GLN A 110 6.44 8.38 -0.71
N VAL A 111 5.29 8.95 -1.04
CA VAL A 111 4.48 8.59 -2.20
C VAL A 111 4.19 9.85 -3.02
N ALA A 112 4.31 9.73 -4.33
CA ALA A 112 3.82 10.70 -5.29
C ALA A 112 2.72 10.06 -6.14
N ILE A 113 1.54 10.67 -6.18
CA ILE A 113 0.45 10.26 -7.10
C ILE A 113 0.14 11.44 -8.00
N LYS A 114 0.17 11.20 -9.31
CA LYS A 114 -0.24 12.18 -10.32
C LYS A 114 -1.64 11.88 -10.84
N ASN A 115 -2.32 12.92 -11.31
CA ASN A 115 -3.44 12.84 -12.23
C ASN A 115 -3.32 13.97 -13.27
N ASN A 116 -4.39 14.24 -14.02
CA ASN A 116 -4.46 15.33 -15.00
C ASN A 116 -4.49 16.74 -14.40
N ILE A 117 -4.55 16.89 -13.07
CA ILE A 117 -4.56 18.19 -12.37
C ILE A 117 -3.17 18.54 -11.85
N ASP A 118 -2.51 17.62 -11.13
CA ASP A 118 -1.20 17.85 -10.52
C ASP A 118 -0.51 16.54 -10.10
N VAL A 119 0.67 16.67 -9.49
CA VAL A 119 1.37 15.63 -8.72
C VAL A 119 1.27 15.92 -7.24
N PHE A 120 0.65 15.00 -6.49
CA PHE A 120 0.45 15.13 -5.05
C PHE A 120 1.44 14.25 -4.29
N HIS A 121 2.05 14.82 -3.26
CA HIS A 121 3.02 14.14 -2.42
C HIS A 121 2.46 13.96 -1.02
N PHE A 122 2.62 12.76 -0.46
CA PHE A 122 2.29 12.47 0.93
C PHE A 122 3.25 11.42 1.48
N ALA A 123 3.21 11.23 2.80
CA ALA A 123 3.92 10.14 3.46
C ALA A 123 2.93 9.31 4.27
N CYS A 124 3.16 8.00 4.31
CA CYS A 124 2.39 7.08 5.12
C CYS A 124 3.32 6.11 5.86
N ILE A 125 2.81 5.54 6.95
CA ILE A 125 3.53 4.57 7.76
C ILE A 125 3.10 3.17 7.33
N VAL A 126 4.08 2.37 6.89
CA VAL A 126 3.83 0.97 6.53
C VAL A 126 3.84 0.13 7.82
N PRO A 127 2.76 -0.60 8.15
CA PRO A 127 2.72 -1.47 9.32
C PRO A 127 3.79 -2.57 9.21
N MET A 128 4.62 -2.77 10.23
CA MET A 128 5.76 -3.69 10.15
C MET A 128 5.35 -5.14 9.83
N ASN A 129 4.15 -5.56 10.25
CA ASN A 129 3.65 -6.92 10.02
C ASN A 129 3.48 -7.28 8.54
N VAL A 130 3.40 -6.30 7.62
CA VAL A 130 3.29 -6.61 6.18
C VAL A 130 4.60 -7.12 5.58
N TYR A 131 5.72 -6.88 6.25
CA TYR A 131 7.04 -7.35 5.83
C TYR A 131 7.41 -8.75 6.34
N PHE A 132 6.61 -9.34 7.23
CA PHE A 132 6.91 -10.66 7.78
C PHE A 132 6.70 -11.72 6.70
N MET A 133 7.79 -12.39 6.33
CA MET A 133 7.76 -13.48 5.36
C MET A 133 7.22 -14.76 6.01
N GLU A 134 6.63 -15.62 5.19
CA GLU A 134 6.00 -16.86 5.61
C GLU A 134 7.02 -17.90 6.12
N ASP A 135 8.28 -17.77 5.73
CA ASP A 135 9.42 -18.60 6.15
C ASP A 135 10.16 -18.06 7.39
N GLY A 136 9.52 -17.18 8.17
CA GLY A 136 10.10 -16.59 9.39
C GLY A 136 10.24 -17.53 10.60
N GLN A 137 10.00 -18.84 10.46
CA GLN A 137 10.16 -19.79 11.57
C GLN A 137 11.64 -20.08 11.82
N LEU A 138 12.10 -19.83 13.04
CA LEU A 138 13.47 -20.14 13.48
C LEU A 138 13.52 -21.50 14.17
N ASP A 139 14.53 -22.31 13.84
CA ASP A 139 14.83 -23.55 14.56
C ASP A 139 15.26 -23.23 16.00
N MET A 140 14.78 -24.03 16.96
CA MET A 140 15.02 -23.83 18.39
C MET A 140 16.51 -23.78 18.72
N ARG A 141 17.34 -24.63 18.09
CA ARG A 141 18.78 -24.66 18.35
C ARG A 141 19.45 -23.38 17.88
N VAL A 142 19.02 -22.86 16.72
CA VAL A 142 19.52 -21.59 16.17
C VAL A 142 19.14 -20.43 17.09
N PHE A 143 17.88 -20.38 17.51
CA PHE A 143 17.38 -19.34 18.43
C PHE A 143 18.15 -19.31 19.76
N LEU A 144 18.46 -20.47 20.35
CA LEU A 144 19.18 -20.56 21.62
C LEU A 144 20.69 -20.26 21.50
N SER A 145 21.24 -20.21 20.29
CA SER A 145 22.69 -20.06 20.04
C SER A 145 23.13 -18.63 19.70
N THR A 146 22.19 -17.69 19.56
CA THR A 146 22.45 -16.26 19.26
C THR A 146 22.30 -15.43 20.51
#